data_AF-A0A061ABM2-F1
#
_entry.id   AF-A0A061ABM2-F1
#
_cell.length_a   1.000
_cell.length_b   1.000
_cell.length_c   1.000
_cell.angle_alpha   90.00
_cell.angle_beta   90.00
_cell.angle_gamma   90.00
#
_symmetry.space_group_name_H-M   'P 1'
#
loop_
_entity.id
_entity.type
_entity.pdbx_description
1 polymer ?
#
loop_
_entity_poly.entity_id
_entity_poly.type
_entity_poly.pdbx_seq_one_letter_code
_entity_poly.pdbx_strand_id
1 'polypeptide(L)'
;MKAFIHSIDTKNKLFYCVINHKLEAFYLSNRLAKIFLTIIKEGLMIDFEVTEPVKRRVNRNLYTVYPVSHFNQIIQLKPRLLLYDLKTLRQEMKKVLKKYQYYLFLDLEMSMPGYTKGPHTPEILQVGYILQSKSGEVILDNGYYVVPKNEEALNKRTRKFLNIDDISFFSKAREYEYFYEDLDKILKTYKPQIVTWGKNDIQALNISYQLHELKPLTHDKQFIDLLKLHKDYFNLPNDLGLFDAYKKYYAIDEMPNQDHDARTDAIITKDVFDAFMNQMK
;
A
#
# COMPACT_ATOMS: atom_id res chain seq x y z
N MET A 1 -7.88 -25.59 2.93
CA MET A 1 -8.31 -26.80 2.15
C MET A 1 -7.14 -27.32 1.32
N LYS A 2 -6.99 -28.65 1.14
CA LYS A 2 -5.98 -29.25 0.24
C LYS A 2 -6.65 -30.15 -0.79
N ALA A 3 -6.34 -29.97 -2.08
CA ALA A 3 -6.95 -30.73 -3.15
C ALA A 3 -6.11 -30.75 -4.44
N PHE A 4 -6.48 -31.61 -5.38
CA PHE A 4 -5.97 -31.58 -6.75
C PHE A 4 -6.92 -30.80 -7.65
N ILE A 5 -6.36 -29.98 -8.53
CA ILE A 5 -7.14 -29.30 -9.57
C ILE A 5 -7.58 -30.33 -10.60
N HIS A 6 -8.89 -30.45 -10.77
CA HIS A 6 -9.51 -31.30 -11.77
C HIS A 6 -9.64 -30.58 -13.12
N SER A 7 -10.10 -29.32 -13.12
CA SER A 7 -10.24 -28.52 -14.34
C SER A 7 -10.27 -27.03 -14.04
N ILE A 8 -10.11 -26.19 -15.07
CA ILE A 8 -10.04 -24.73 -14.94
C ILE A 8 -10.92 -24.08 -16.01
N ASP A 9 -11.68 -23.06 -15.60
CA ASP A 9 -12.41 -22.15 -16.48
C ASP A 9 -11.85 -20.73 -16.30
N THR A 10 -10.89 -20.39 -17.15
CA THR A 10 -10.19 -19.10 -17.11
C THR A 10 -11.13 -17.93 -17.40
N LYS A 11 -12.15 -18.13 -18.26
CA LYS A 11 -13.12 -17.10 -18.62
C LYS A 11 -13.96 -16.69 -17.42
N ASN A 12 -14.43 -17.66 -16.65
CA ASN A 12 -15.25 -17.41 -15.45
C ASN A 12 -14.41 -17.27 -14.16
N LYS A 13 -13.08 -17.42 -14.26
CA LYS A 13 -12.11 -17.36 -13.14
C LYS A 13 -12.40 -18.41 -12.08
N LEU A 14 -12.71 -19.62 -12.55
CA LEU A 14 -13.02 -20.77 -11.72
C LEU A 14 -11.94 -21.85 -11.89
N PHE A 15 -11.70 -22.60 -10.83
CA PHE A 15 -11.13 -23.94 -10.92
C PHE A 15 -12.00 -24.91 -10.15
N TYR A 16 -11.89 -26.18 -10.49
CA TYR A 16 -12.71 -27.23 -9.91
C TYR A 16 -11.82 -28.26 -9.24
N CYS A 17 -12.25 -28.73 -8.07
CA CYS A 17 -11.61 -29.83 -7.35
C CYS A 17 -12.66 -30.87 -6.97
N VAL A 18 -12.25 -32.14 -6.91
CA VAL A 18 -13.10 -33.19 -6.34
C VAL A 18 -12.91 -33.20 -4.83
N ILE A 19 -13.93 -32.78 -4.09
CA ILE A 19 -13.97 -32.76 -2.62
C ILE A 19 -15.12 -33.66 -2.18
N ASN A 20 -14.86 -34.64 -1.31
CA ASN A 20 -15.87 -35.58 -0.81
C ASN A 20 -16.72 -36.21 -1.94
N HIS A 21 -16.06 -36.66 -3.01
CA HIS A 21 -16.68 -37.24 -4.21
C HIS A 21 -17.58 -36.29 -5.03
N LYS A 22 -17.57 -34.99 -4.75
CA LYS A 22 -18.30 -33.96 -5.51
C LYS A 22 -17.34 -33.02 -6.21
N LEU A 23 -17.68 -32.63 -7.42
CA LEU A 23 -16.96 -31.59 -8.15
C LEU A 23 -17.40 -30.22 -7.65
N GLU A 24 -16.54 -29.56 -6.89
CA GLU A 24 -16.81 -28.26 -6.29
C GLU A 24 -16.11 -27.14 -7.08
N ALA A 25 -16.78 -25.99 -7.18
CA ALA A 25 -16.32 -24.84 -7.95
C ALA A 25 -15.73 -23.74 -7.06
N PHE A 26 -14.50 -23.33 -7.34
CA PHE A 26 -13.76 -22.33 -6.56
C PHE A 26 -13.51 -21.08 -7.38
N TYR A 27 -13.88 -19.92 -6.84
CA TYR A 27 -13.82 -18.65 -7.55
C TYR A 27 -12.63 -17.78 -7.15
N LEU A 28 -11.92 -17.28 -8.15
CA LEU A 28 -10.81 -16.35 -7.98
C LEU A 28 -11.25 -14.90 -8.23
N SER A 29 -10.98 -14.02 -7.25
CA SER A 29 -11.10 -12.57 -7.45
C SER A 29 -10.22 -12.09 -8.60
N ASN A 30 -10.46 -10.89 -9.15
CA ASN A 30 -9.65 -10.36 -10.25
C ASN A 30 -8.15 -10.36 -9.95
N ARG A 31 -7.77 -10.03 -8.72
CA ARG A 31 -6.37 -10.03 -8.25
C ARG A 31 -5.79 -11.44 -8.26
N LEU A 32 -6.48 -12.40 -7.64
CA LEU A 32 -6.02 -13.79 -7.61
C LEU A 32 -5.98 -14.39 -9.01
N ALA A 33 -7.02 -14.15 -9.82
CA ALA A 33 -7.11 -14.67 -11.18
C ALA A 33 -5.95 -14.20 -12.06
N LYS A 34 -5.58 -12.91 -11.98
CA LYS A 34 -4.46 -12.34 -12.75
C LYS A 34 -3.12 -13.02 -12.46
N ILE A 35 -2.91 -13.46 -11.23
CA ILE A 35 -1.64 -14.07 -10.79
C ILE A 35 -1.68 -15.60 -10.95
N PHE A 36 -2.75 -16.24 -10.48
CA PHE A 36 -2.77 -17.67 -10.31
C PHE A 36 -3.29 -18.41 -11.53
N LEU A 37 -4.16 -17.83 -12.37
CA LEU A 37 -4.60 -18.52 -13.60
C LEU A 37 -3.48 -18.68 -14.64
N THR A 38 -2.35 -17.98 -14.49
CA THR A 38 -1.16 -18.18 -15.33
C THR A 38 -0.26 -19.30 -14.81
N ILE A 39 -0.49 -19.78 -13.58
CA ILE A 39 0.33 -20.77 -12.89
C ILE A 39 -0.43 -22.10 -12.74
N ILE A 40 -1.71 -22.03 -12.38
CA ILE A 40 -2.51 -23.21 -12.08
C ILE A 40 -2.86 -23.99 -13.36
N LYS A 41 -2.78 -25.31 -13.27
CA LYS A 41 -3.17 -26.26 -14.32
C LYS A 41 -3.77 -27.52 -13.68
N GLU A 42 -4.46 -28.30 -14.49
CA GLU A 42 -4.96 -29.62 -14.07
C GLU A 42 -3.83 -30.49 -13.48
N GLY A 43 -4.18 -31.26 -12.45
CA GLY A 43 -3.27 -32.17 -11.76
C GLY A 43 -2.33 -31.53 -10.74
N LEU A 44 -2.32 -30.20 -10.60
CA LEU A 44 -1.59 -29.55 -9.50
C LEU A 44 -2.27 -29.79 -8.16
N MET A 45 -1.46 -30.00 -7.12
CA MET A 45 -1.92 -30.01 -5.74
C MET A 45 -1.88 -28.59 -5.20
N ILE A 46 -2.98 -28.13 -4.62
CA ILE A 46 -3.13 -26.80 -4.05
C ILE A 46 -3.57 -26.88 -2.59
N ASP A 47 -3.03 -25.96 -1.79
CA ASP A 47 -3.46 -25.65 -0.43
C ASP A 47 -3.96 -24.20 -0.42
N PHE A 48 -5.19 -23.95 0.01
CA PHE A 48 -5.84 -22.64 -0.08
C PHE A 48 -7.00 -22.49 0.91
N GLU A 49 -7.29 -21.25 1.27
CA GLU A 49 -8.42 -20.89 2.14
C GLU A 49 -9.57 -20.32 1.31
N VAL A 50 -10.80 -20.58 1.76
CA VAL A 50 -12.03 -20.11 1.12
C VAL A 50 -12.86 -19.28 2.10
N THR A 51 -13.73 -18.43 1.57
CA THR A 51 -14.77 -17.75 2.34
C THR A 51 -16.10 -18.47 2.20
N GLU A 52 -17.13 -17.94 2.87
CA GLU A 52 -18.50 -18.43 2.75
C GLU A 52 -18.96 -18.56 1.29
N PRO A 53 -19.73 -19.61 0.97
CA PRO A 53 -20.20 -19.87 -0.38
C PRO A 53 -21.15 -18.77 -0.84
N VAL A 54 -21.03 -18.41 -2.12
CA VAL A 54 -21.87 -17.38 -2.74
C VAL A 54 -22.54 -17.93 -4.01
N LYS A 55 -23.69 -17.36 -4.37
CA LYS A 55 -24.31 -17.62 -5.66
C LYS A 55 -23.67 -16.75 -6.74
N ARG A 56 -23.15 -17.37 -7.79
CA ARG A 56 -22.52 -16.68 -8.91
C ARG A 56 -23.12 -17.15 -10.23
N ARG A 57 -23.40 -16.20 -11.12
CA ARG A 57 -23.78 -16.50 -12.49
C ARG A 57 -22.53 -16.89 -13.28
N VAL A 58 -22.53 -18.11 -13.81
CA VAL A 58 -21.48 -18.66 -14.67
C VAL A 58 -22.13 -18.97 -16.00
N ASN A 59 -21.74 -18.24 -17.04
CA ASN A 59 -22.46 -18.20 -18.32
C ASN A 59 -23.95 -17.81 -18.11
N ARG A 60 -24.89 -18.75 -18.28
CA ARG A 60 -26.34 -18.52 -18.14
C ARG A 60 -26.95 -19.12 -16.86
N ASN A 61 -26.19 -19.89 -16.09
CA ASN A 61 -26.69 -20.63 -14.95
C ASN A 61 -26.16 -20.07 -13.63
N LEU A 62 -26.93 -20.23 -12.55
CA LEU A 62 -26.53 -19.82 -11.22
C LEU A 62 -25.90 -21.02 -10.48
N TYR A 63 -24.64 -20.87 -10.07
CA TYR A 63 -23.91 -21.90 -9.32
C TYR A 63 -23.61 -21.41 -7.92
N THR A 64 -23.58 -22.34 -6.96
CA THR A 64 -22.87 -22.10 -5.70
C THR A 64 -21.38 -22.22 -5.98
N VAL A 65 -20.60 -21.21 -5.59
CA VAL A 65 -19.15 -21.23 -5.70
C VAL A 65 -18.53 -20.85 -4.37
N TYR A 66 -17.31 -21.33 -4.11
CA TYR A 66 -16.54 -20.99 -2.92
C TYR A 66 -15.46 -19.97 -3.32
N PRO A 67 -15.57 -18.70 -2.93
CA PRO A 67 -14.54 -17.72 -3.21
C PRO A 67 -13.25 -18.09 -2.48
N VAL A 68 -12.14 -18.11 -3.20
CA VAL A 68 -10.81 -18.30 -2.62
C VAL A 68 -10.37 -17.00 -1.95
N SER A 69 -10.01 -17.10 -0.67
CA SER A 69 -9.38 -16.02 0.08
C SER A 69 -7.92 -15.86 -0.34
N HIS A 70 -7.13 -16.94 -0.26
CA HIS A 70 -5.73 -16.97 -0.67
C HIS A 70 -5.23 -18.41 -0.84
N PHE A 71 -4.12 -18.56 -1.56
CA PHE A 71 -3.37 -19.80 -1.62
C PHE A 71 -2.32 -19.83 -0.51
N ASN A 72 -2.13 -21.00 0.09
CA ASN A 72 -1.02 -21.31 0.99
C ASN A 72 0.15 -21.90 0.19
N GLN A 73 -0.13 -22.90 -0.66
CA GLN A 73 0.88 -23.60 -1.47
C GLN A 73 0.30 -24.08 -2.81
N ILE A 74 1.14 -24.12 -3.84
CA ILE A 74 0.84 -24.72 -5.14
C ILE A 74 2.01 -25.61 -5.53
N ILE A 75 1.75 -26.91 -5.74
CA ILE A 75 2.78 -27.93 -5.91
C ILE A 75 2.46 -28.79 -7.13
N GLN A 76 3.45 -28.96 -8.01
CA GLN A 76 3.46 -30.04 -8.99
C GLN A 76 4.15 -31.26 -8.37
N LEU A 77 3.55 -32.44 -8.45
CA LEU A 77 4.14 -33.64 -7.82
C LEU A 77 5.12 -34.39 -8.73
N LYS A 78 4.98 -34.28 -10.05
CA LYS A 78 5.79 -35.02 -11.03
C LYS A 78 6.19 -34.12 -12.23
N PRO A 79 7.48 -33.76 -12.37
CA PRO A 79 8.49 -33.78 -11.30
C PRO A 79 8.04 -32.90 -10.13
N ARG A 80 8.57 -33.19 -8.92
CA ARG A 80 8.24 -32.42 -7.72
C ARG A 80 8.77 -30.99 -7.85
N LEU A 81 7.86 -30.02 -7.92
CA LEU A 81 8.19 -28.59 -8.02
C LEU A 81 7.22 -27.78 -7.15
N LEU A 82 7.76 -26.96 -6.26
CA LEU A 82 7.01 -25.99 -5.45
C LEU A 82 6.87 -24.71 -6.25
N LEU A 83 5.66 -24.45 -6.76
CA LEU A 83 5.38 -23.30 -7.63
C LEU A 83 5.06 -22.03 -6.85
N TYR A 84 4.47 -22.19 -5.66
CA TYR A 84 4.11 -21.08 -4.78
C TYR A 84 4.11 -21.56 -3.33
N ASP A 85 4.65 -20.73 -2.43
CA ASP A 85 4.59 -20.92 -0.98
C ASP A 85 4.48 -19.57 -0.28
N LEU A 86 3.32 -19.33 0.34
CA LEU A 86 3.02 -18.10 1.05
C LEU A 86 3.97 -17.87 2.24
N LYS A 87 4.38 -18.94 2.94
CA LYS A 87 5.30 -18.83 4.08
C LYS A 87 6.68 -18.37 3.60
N THR A 88 7.19 -18.97 2.53
CA THR A 88 8.47 -18.56 1.92
C THR A 88 8.41 -17.11 1.45
N LEU A 89 7.33 -16.71 0.75
CA LEU A 89 7.14 -15.33 0.30
C LEU A 89 7.18 -14.33 1.46
N ARG A 90 6.45 -14.61 2.56
CA ARG A 90 6.43 -13.76 3.76
C ARG A 90 7.83 -13.65 4.41
N GLN A 91 8.58 -14.74 4.46
CA GLN A 91 9.95 -14.73 4.95
C GLN A 91 10.90 -13.93 4.06
N GLU A 92 10.74 -14.00 2.75
CA GLU A 92 11.51 -13.21 1.79
C GLU A 92 11.20 -11.72 1.90
N MET A 93 9.92 -11.34 2.05
CA MET A 93 9.53 -9.95 2.31
C MET A 93 10.24 -9.41 3.57
N LYS A 94 10.19 -10.17 4.67
CA LYS A 94 10.88 -9.81 5.93
C LYS A 94 12.38 -9.65 5.72
N LYS A 95 13.01 -10.58 4.99
CA LYS A 95 14.45 -10.51 4.67
C LYS A 95 14.80 -9.28 3.86
N VAL A 96 13.98 -8.90 2.88
CA VAL A 96 14.20 -7.69 2.07
C VAL A 96 14.14 -6.45 2.94
N LEU A 97 13.10 -6.30 3.77
CA LEU A 97 12.96 -5.13 4.63
C LEU A 97 14.16 -5.00 5.55
N LYS A 98 14.59 -6.07 6.24
CA LYS A 98 15.72 -6.05 7.19
C LYS A 98 17.09 -5.68 6.60
N LYS A 99 17.23 -5.54 5.28
CA LYS A 99 18.49 -5.14 4.63
C LYS A 99 18.77 -3.63 4.76
N TYR A 100 17.74 -2.81 4.79
CA TYR A 100 17.89 -1.35 4.79
C TYR A 100 18.40 -0.85 6.14
N GLN A 101 19.28 0.16 6.10
CA GLN A 101 19.88 0.76 7.29
C GLN A 101 19.07 1.93 7.83
N TYR A 102 18.34 2.62 6.95
CA TYR A 102 17.53 3.78 7.28
C TYR A 102 16.20 3.71 6.54
N TYR A 103 15.15 4.19 7.20
CA TYR A 103 13.84 4.39 6.60
C TYR A 103 13.41 5.83 6.75
N LEU A 104 12.90 6.41 5.67
CA LEU A 104 12.29 7.74 5.67
C LEU A 104 10.79 7.56 5.49
N PHE A 105 10.03 7.70 6.55
CA PHE A 105 8.56 7.74 6.47
C PHE A 105 8.18 9.11 5.97
N LEU A 106 7.50 9.16 4.83
CA LEU A 106 7.12 10.39 4.16
C LEU A 106 5.61 10.40 3.98
N ASP A 107 5.01 11.54 4.34
CA ASP A 107 3.63 11.86 4.04
C ASP A 107 3.56 13.29 3.51
N LEU A 108 2.71 13.50 2.51
CA LEU A 108 2.52 14.76 1.83
C LEU A 108 1.04 15.11 1.81
N GLU A 109 0.70 16.32 2.23
CA GLU A 109 -0.63 16.86 2.00
C GLU A 109 -0.63 17.74 0.76
N MET A 110 -1.58 17.49 -0.13
CA MET A 110 -1.68 18.16 -1.43
C MET A 110 -2.90 19.07 -1.52
N SER A 111 -2.79 20.05 -2.40
CA SER A 111 -3.96 20.79 -2.86
C SER A 111 -5.01 19.87 -3.49
N MET A 112 -6.27 20.21 -3.22
CA MET A 112 -7.44 19.48 -3.72
C MET A 112 -8.04 20.22 -4.92
N PRO A 113 -8.65 19.51 -5.88
CA PRO A 113 -9.39 20.16 -6.95
C PRO A 113 -10.58 20.94 -6.35
N GLY A 114 -10.84 22.12 -6.90
CA GLY A 114 -12.00 22.94 -6.53
C GLY A 114 -13.34 22.20 -6.68
N TYR A 115 -14.42 22.79 -6.16
CA TYR A 115 -15.76 22.21 -6.28
C TYR A 115 -16.28 22.20 -7.72
N THR A 116 -15.78 23.10 -8.57
CA THR A 116 -16.07 23.16 -10.00
C THR A 116 -15.17 22.20 -10.77
N LYS A 117 -15.70 21.59 -11.84
CA LYS A 117 -14.90 20.72 -12.71
C LYS A 117 -13.88 21.55 -13.48
N GLY A 118 -12.62 21.12 -13.46
CA GLY A 118 -11.53 21.74 -14.19
C GLY A 118 -10.26 20.89 -14.09
N PRO A 119 -9.21 21.21 -14.89
CA PRO A 119 -7.90 20.60 -14.70
C PRO A 119 -7.35 20.97 -13.32
N HIS A 120 -6.70 20.02 -12.65
CA HIS A 120 -6.06 20.21 -11.36
C HIS A 120 -4.72 19.49 -11.36
N THR A 121 -3.67 20.23 -11.02
CA THR A 121 -2.34 19.66 -10.78
C THR A 121 -2.10 19.75 -9.28
N PRO A 122 -1.99 18.62 -8.56
CA PRO A 122 -1.77 18.65 -7.12
C PRO A 122 -0.40 19.23 -6.80
N GLU A 123 -0.41 20.29 -6.01
CA GLU A 123 0.78 20.88 -5.37
C GLU A 123 0.92 20.39 -3.94
N ILE A 124 2.16 20.17 -3.49
CA ILE A 124 2.48 19.84 -2.10
C ILE A 124 2.32 21.09 -1.25
N LEU A 125 1.52 21.01 -0.19
CA LEU A 125 1.24 22.11 0.73
C LEU A 125 1.77 21.84 2.14
N GLN A 126 1.92 20.58 2.51
CA GLN A 126 2.57 20.18 3.74
C GLN A 126 3.47 18.98 3.49
N VAL A 127 4.63 19.00 4.14
CA VAL A 127 5.57 17.88 4.18
C VAL A 127 5.67 17.41 5.62
N GLY A 128 5.58 16.10 5.82
CA GLY A 128 5.89 15.46 7.09
C GLY A 128 6.81 14.28 6.86
N TYR A 129 7.87 14.17 7.66
CA TYR A 129 8.72 13.00 7.59
C TYR A 129 9.35 12.62 8.92
N ILE A 130 9.62 11.31 9.04
CA ILE A 130 10.43 10.72 10.11
C ILE A 130 11.54 9.89 9.48
N LEU A 131 12.78 10.19 9.81
CA LEU A 131 13.92 9.34 9.47
C LEU A 131 14.28 8.49 10.67
N GLN A 132 14.25 7.17 10.51
CA GLN A 132 14.73 6.24 11.54
C GLN A 132 15.89 5.39 11.06
N SER A 133 16.78 5.05 11.99
CA SER A 133 17.79 4.01 11.77
C SER A 133 17.17 2.61 11.89
N LYS A 134 17.91 1.60 11.47
CA LYS A 134 17.51 0.19 11.60
C LYS A 134 17.28 -0.26 13.05
N SER A 135 17.88 0.39 14.04
CA SER A 135 17.62 0.08 15.45
C SER A 135 16.28 0.64 15.95
N GLY A 136 15.59 1.45 15.15
CA GLY A 136 14.37 2.17 15.54
C GLY A 136 14.63 3.54 16.15
N GLU A 137 15.89 4.00 16.19
CA GLU A 137 16.24 5.34 16.64
C GLU A 137 15.78 6.39 15.63
N VAL A 138 14.99 7.36 16.09
CA VAL A 138 14.58 8.52 15.28
C VAL A 138 15.75 9.51 15.18
N ILE A 139 16.18 9.76 13.94
CA ILE A 139 17.31 10.65 13.62
C ILE A 139 16.80 12.04 13.25
N LEU A 140 15.75 12.09 12.43
CA LEU A 140 15.09 13.33 12.03
C LEU A 140 13.59 13.17 12.19
N ASP A 141 12.96 14.24 12.65
CA ASP A 141 11.52 14.36 12.79
C ASP A 141 11.16 15.80 12.45
N ASN A 142 10.45 16.01 11.35
CA ASN A 142 10.15 17.34 10.87
C ASN A 142 8.82 17.40 10.13
N GLY A 143 8.25 18.60 10.09
CA GLY A 143 7.11 18.91 9.26
C GLY A 143 6.95 20.41 9.07
N TYR A 144 6.56 20.81 7.87
CA TYR A 144 6.41 22.22 7.51
C TYR A 144 5.49 22.40 6.31
N TYR A 145 4.96 23.62 6.16
CA TYR A 145 4.18 24.00 4.99
C TYR A 145 5.07 24.37 3.81
N VAL A 146 4.55 24.20 2.61
CA VAL A 146 5.21 24.54 1.35
C VAL A 146 4.35 25.54 0.59
N VAL A 147 4.97 26.64 0.14
CA VAL A 147 4.29 27.67 -0.65
C VAL A 147 3.90 27.07 -2.02
N PRO A 148 2.61 27.08 -2.40
CA PRO A 148 2.21 26.65 -3.73
C PRO A 148 2.62 27.66 -4.79
N LYS A 149 2.90 27.17 -6.00
CA LYS A 149 3.16 27.97 -7.19
C LYS A 149 1.89 28.60 -7.76
N ASN A 150 0.73 27.93 -7.66
CA ASN A 150 -0.56 28.48 -8.06
C ASN A 150 -1.39 28.89 -6.84
N GLU A 151 -1.90 30.13 -6.84
CA GLU A 151 -2.79 30.64 -5.79
C GLU A 151 -4.08 29.79 -5.65
N GLU A 152 -4.55 29.16 -6.73
CA GLU A 152 -5.74 28.29 -6.71
C GLU A 152 -5.53 26.96 -5.95
N ALA A 153 -4.28 26.60 -5.63
CA ALA A 153 -3.97 25.43 -4.82
C ALA A 153 -4.65 25.49 -3.43
N LEU A 154 -4.74 26.70 -2.86
CA LEU A 154 -5.41 26.97 -1.58
C LEU A 154 -6.88 27.41 -1.78
N ASN A 155 -7.62 26.70 -2.62
CA ASN A 155 -9.06 26.93 -2.76
C ASN A 155 -9.86 26.54 -1.50
N LYS A 156 -11.15 26.91 -1.47
CA LYS A 156 -12.07 26.65 -0.34
C LYS A 156 -12.12 25.19 0.09
N ARG A 157 -11.98 24.23 -0.84
CA ARG A 157 -12.00 22.80 -0.52
C ARG A 157 -10.71 22.38 0.16
N THR A 158 -9.55 22.80 -0.37
CA THR A 158 -8.23 22.54 0.24
C THR A 158 -8.18 23.07 1.67
N ARG A 159 -8.55 24.36 1.89
CA ARG A 159 -8.53 24.97 3.23
C ARG A 159 -9.40 24.22 4.23
N LYS A 160 -10.60 23.81 3.80
CA LYS A 160 -11.51 23.05 4.64
C LYS A 160 -10.96 21.65 4.96
N PHE A 161 -10.32 20.99 3.99
CA PHE A 161 -9.83 19.63 4.15
C PHE A 161 -8.61 19.58 5.08
N LEU A 162 -7.64 20.46 4.86
CA LEU A 162 -6.39 20.54 5.64
C LEU A 162 -6.48 21.45 6.87
N ASN A 163 -7.68 21.98 7.16
CA ASN A 163 -7.93 22.93 8.24
C ASN A 163 -6.93 24.12 8.27
N ILE A 164 -6.60 24.65 7.09
CA ILE A 164 -5.59 25.71 6.93
C ILE A 164 -6.18 27.08 7.25
N ASP A 165 -5.51 27.80 8.16
CA ASP A 165 -5.59 29.25 8.31
C ASP A 165 -4.49 29.94 7.49
N ASP A 166 -4.87 30.82 6.56
CA ASP A 166 -3.96 31.48 5.61
C ASP A 166 -2.81 32.21 6.31
N ILE A 167 -3.11 32.97 7.35
CA ILE A 167 -2.12 33.80 8.05
C ILE A 167 -1.07 32.89 8.72
N SER A 168 -1.54 31.86 9.42
CA SER A 168 -0.66 30.85 10.03
C SER A 168 0.11 30.05 8.98
N PHE A 169 -0.50 29.72 7.84
CA PHE A 169 0.13 28.96 6.76
C PHE A 169 1.28 29.74 6.14
N PHE A 170 1.01 30.93 5.60
CA PHE A 170 2.01 31.72 4.88
C PHE A 170 3.12 32.24 5.79
N SER A 171 2.86 32.44 7.09
CA SER A 171 3.92 32.83 8.05
C SER A 171 4.90 31.70 8.39
N LYS A 172 4.52 30.44 8.14
CA LYS A 172 5.33 29.25 8.46
C LYS A 172 5.81 28.50 7.22
N ALA A 173 5.20 28.77 6.06
CA ALA A 173 5.51 28.07 4.82
C ALA A 173 6.92 28.38 4.32
N ARG A 174 7.52 27.37 3.70
CA ARG A 174 8.82 27.42 3.04
C ARG A 174 8.61 27.37 1.53
N GLU A 175 9.52 27.97 0.77
CA GLU A 175 9.57 27.75 -0.67
C GLU A 175 9.81 26.27 -1.00
N TYR A 176 9.34 25.82 -2.15
CA TYR A 176 9.47 24.42 -2.57
C TYR A 176 10.93 23.97 -2.67
N GLU A 177 11.84 24.88 -3.04
CA GLU A 177 13.28 24.64 -3.10
C GLU A 177 13.84 24.15 -1.76
N TYR A 178 13.31 24.66 -0.64
CA TYR A 178 13.69 24.18 0.70
C TYR A 178 13.37 22.69 0.87
N PHE A 179 12.17 22.26 0.46
CA PHE A 179 11.80 20.84 0.51
C PHE A 179 12.68 19.98 -0.38
N TYR A 180 12.94 20.45 -1.61
CA TYR A 180 13.79 19.74 -2.55
C TYR A 180 15.21 19.54 -2.02
N GLU A 181 15.82 20.60 -1.47
CA GLU A 181 17.17 20.55 -0.89
C GLU A 181 17.24 19.71 0.37
N ASP A 182 16.22 19.79 1.24
CA ASP A 182 16.16 18.98 2.46
C ASP A 182 16.06 17.49 2.13
N LEU A 183 15.19 17.11 1.19
CA LEU A 183 15.08 15.74 0.71
C LEU A 183 16.37 15.26 0.06
N ASP A 184 17.00 16.06 -0.81
CA ASP A 184 18.28 15.72 -1.45
C ASP A 184 19.38 15.47 -0.41
N LYS A 185 19.46 16.32 0.62
CA LYS A 185 20.40 16.15 1.73
C LYS A 185 20.16 14.85 2.49
N ILE A 186 18.91 14.52 2.81
CA ILE A 186 18.54 13.27 3.49
C ILE A 186 18.95 12.06 2.63
N LEU A 187 18.61 12.09 1.34
CA LEU A 187 18.91 11.00 0.40
C LEU A 187 20.41 10.78 0.23
N LYS A 188 21.21 11.84 0.12
CA LYS A 188 22.67 11.75 0.00
C LYS A 188 23.34 11.27 1.28
N THR A 189 22.86 11.74 2.44
CA THR A 189 23.48 11.44 3.74
C THR A 189 23.17 10.03 4.21
N TYR A 190 21.90 9.64 4.18
CA TYR A 190 21.43 8.39 4.81
C TYR A 190 21.09 7.30 3.81
N LYS A 191 20.82 7.65 2.54
CA LYS A 191 20.35 6.71 1.50
C LYS A 191 19.20 5.82 2.00
N PRO A 192 18.13 6.40 2.58
CA PRO A 192 17.06 5.63 3.18
C PRO A 192 16.21 4.92 2.12
N GLN A 193 15.51 3.87 2.54
CA GLN A 193 14.33 3.41 1.82
C GLN A 193 13.14 4.28 2.26
N ILE A 194 12.45 4.90 1.31
CA ILE A 194 11.31 5.78 1.59
C ILE A 194 10.08 4.91 1.80
N VAL A 195 9.33 5.15 2.87
CA VAL A 195 8.12 4.42 3.22
C VAL A 195 6.96 5.40 3.19
N THR A 196 5.93 5.09 2.41
CA THR A 196 4.69 5.87 2.34
C THR A 196 3.53 4.94 2.66
N TRP A 197 2.40 5.47 3.16
CA TRP A 197 1.24 4.62 3.38
C TRP A 197 0.70 4.08 2.05
N GLY A 198 0.60 4.92 1.02
CA GLY A 198 0.12 4.52 -0.29
C GLY A 198 0.90 5.16 -1.44
N LYS A 199 0.37 5.04 -2.66
CA LYS A 199 0.99 5.58 -3.87
C LYS A 199 0.74 7.06 -4.11
N ASN A 200 -0.09 7.71 -3.29
CA ASN A 200 -0.48 9.09 -3.50
C ASN A 200 0.73 10.01 -3.32
N ASP A 201 1.50 9.83 -2.24
CA ASP A 201 2.73 10.59 -1.97
C ASP A 201 3.78 10.40 -3.06
N ILE A 202 3.94 9.16 -3.54
CA ILE A 202 4.86 8.84 -4.64
C ILE A 202 4.47 9.59 -5.92
N GLN A 203 3.17 9.63 -6.23
CA GLN A 203 2.67 10.37 -7.39
C GLN A 203 2.80 11.89 -7.21
N ALA A 204 2.45 12.40 -6.03
CA ALA A 204 2.55 13.81 -5.70
C ALA A 204 3.98 14.32 -5.82
N LEU A 205 4.96 13.57 -5.30
CA LEU A 205 6.38 13.90 -5.40
C LEU A 205 6.88 13.91 -6.85
N ASN A 206 6.44 12.96 -7.67
CA ASN A 206 6.81 12.96 -9.10
C ASN A 206 6.19 14.13 -9.87
N ILE A 207 4.93 14.47 -9.56
CA ILE A 207 4.25 15.64 -10.14
C ILE A 207 4.95 16.92 -9.71
N SER A 208 5.36 17.03 -8.44
CA SER A 208 6.01 18.24 -7.93
C SER A 208 7.36 18.49 -8.61
N TYR A 209 8.17 17.47 -8.90
CA TYR A 209 9.38 17.64 -9.71
C TYR A 209 9.07 18.24 -11.09
N GLN A 210 8.03 17.75 -11.76
CA GLN A 210 7.63 18.26 -13.08
C GLN A 210 7.10 19.70 -12.99
N LEU A 211 6.27 20.00 -12.00
CA LEU A 211 5.68 21.33 -11.79
C LEU A 211 6.73 22.43 -11.55
N HIS A 212 7.80 22.07 -10.84
CA HIS A 212 8.91 22.96 -10.51
C HIS A 212 10.10 22.85 -11.48
N GLU A 213 9.97 22.07 -12.55
CA GLU A 213 11.01 21.88 -13.58
C GLU A 213 12.35 21.38 -13.00
N LEU A 214 12.30 20.61 -11.91
CA LEU A 214 13.46 20.03 -11.25
C LEU A 214 13.66 18.56 -11.64
N LYS A 215 14.91 18.10 -11.56
CA LYS A 215 15.24 16.69 -11.80
C LYS A 215 14.68 15.84 -10.66
N PRO A 216 14.08 14.67 -10.94
CA PRO A 216 13.65 13.76 -9.89
C PRO A 216 14.83 13.32 -9.01
N LEU A 217 14.67 13.45 -7.68
CA LEU A 217 15.65 12.96 -6.69
C LEU A 217 15.48 11.48 -6.36
N THR A 218 14.28 10.95 -6.60
CA THR A 218 13.87 9.60 -6.21
C THR A 218 13.52 8.74 -7.42
N HIS A 219 13.57 7.42 -7.27
CA HIS A 219 13.11 6.45 -8.26
C HIS A 219 12.24 5.35 -7.64
N ASP A 220 11.40 4.68 -8.43
CA ASP A 220 10.40 3.71 -7.95
C ASP A 220 10.94 2.65 -6.97
N LYS A 221 12.17 2.15 -7.18
CA LYS A 221 12.77 1.12 -6.31
C LYS A 221 13.14 1.62 -4.90
N GLN A 222 13.14 2.93 -4.65
CA GLN A 222 13.41 3.53 -3.33
C GLN A 222 12.16 3.57 -2.45
N PHE A 223 10.97 3.27 -2.98
CA PHE A 223 9.73 3.34 -2.22
C PHE A 223 9.28 1.98 -1.71
N ILE A 224 8.73 1.99 -0.50
CA ILE A 224 7.89 0.93 0.06
C ILE A 224 6.48 1.52 0.20
N ASP A 225 5.55 0.99 -0.59
CA ASP A 225 4.10 1.19 -0.44
C ASP A 225 3.61 0.26 0.69
N LEU A 226 3.46 0.83 1.90
CA LEU A 226 3.20 0.05 3.11
C LEU A 226 1.80 -0.57 3.11
N LEU A 227 0.79 0.12 2.55
CA LEU A 227 -0.56 -0.41 2.36
C LEU A 227 -0.52 -1.65 1.47
N LYS A 228 0.15 -1.57 0.31
CA LYS A 228 0.28 -2.73 -0.59
C LYS A 228 1.00 -3.88 0.11
N LEU A 229 2.08 -3.59 0.83
CA LEU A 229 2.84 -4.59 1.57
C LEU A 229 1.98 -5.29 2.64
N HIS A 230 1.15 -4.54 3.38
CA HIS A 230 0.18 -5.08 4.33
C HIS A 230 -0.86 -5.97 3.65
N LYS A 231 -1.44 -5.51 2.54
CA LYS A 231 -2.44 -6.27 1.79
C LYS A 231 -1.89 -7.56 1.21
N ASP A 232 -0.64 -7.55 0.76
CA ASP A 232 0.06 -8.73 0.26
C ASP A 232 0.42 -9.67 1.41
N TYR A 233 0.92 -9.15 2.54
CA TYR A 233 1.31 -9.98 3.67
C TYR A 233 0.12 -10.66 4.36
N PHE A 234 -0.96 -9.93 4.64
CA PHE A 234 -2.14 -10.44 5.35
C PHE A 234 -3.24 -10.98 4.42
N ASN A 235 -3.03 -10.98 3.11
CA ASN A 235 -4.04 -11.39 2.11
C ASN A 235 -5.37 -10.63 2.25
N LEU A 236 -5.31 -9.32 2.53
CA LEU A 236 -6.51 -8.51 2.74
C LEU A 236 -7.27 -8.33 1.40
N PRO A 237 -8.61 -8.47 1.41
CA PRO A 237 -9.42 -8.30 0.22
C PRO A 237 -9.54 -6.83 -0.20
N ASN A 238 -9.57 -5.92 0.78
CA ASN A 238 -9.76 -4.48 0.61
C ASN A 238 -8.56 -3.70 1.13
N ASP A 239 -8.48 -2.43 0.73
CA ASP A 239 -7.56 -1.48 1.35
C ASP A 239 -7.94 -1.24 2.80
N LEU A 240 -6.93 -1.06 3.64
CA LEU A 240 -7.04 -0.67 5.04
C LEU A 240 -6.62 0.81 5.13
N GLY A 241 -7.32 1.64 5.88
CA GLY A 241 -6.87 3.01 6.16
C GLY A 241 -5.64 3.01 7.08
N LEU A 242 -4.81 4.05 7.02
CA LEU A 242 -3.61 4.17 7.88
C LEU A 242 -3.99 4.10 9.35
N PHE A 243 -4.95 4.93 9.75
CA PHE A 243 -5.44 4.97 11.13
C PHE A 243 -6.17 3.70 11.56
N ASP A 244 -6.86 3.00 10.64
CA ASP A 244 -7.46 1.71 10.95
C ASP A 244 -6.40 0.62 11.19
N ALA A 245 -5.31 0.66 10.43
CA ALA A 245 -4.16 -0.20 10.67
C ALA A 245 -3.52 0.09 12.04
N TYR A 246 -3.32 1.38 12.35
CA TYR A 246 -2.79 1.82 13.63
C TYR A 246 -3.64 1.32 14.81
N LYS A 247 -4.96 1.56 14.80
CA LYS A 247 -5.88 1.04 15.83
C LYS A 247 -5.76 -0.47 15.99
N LYS A 248 -5.70 -1.20 14.88
CA LYS A 248 -5.65 -2.66 14.92
C LYS A 248 -4.37 -3.18 15.58
N TYR A 249 -3.24 -2.51 15.38
CA TYR A 249 -1.99 -2.88 16.03
C TYR A 249 -1.96 -2.54 17.51
N TYR A 250 -2.52 -1.39 17.89
CA TYR A 250 -2.42 -0.86 19.25
C TYR A 250 -3.67 -1.07 20.11
N ALA A 251 -4.70 -1.74 19.57
CA ALA A 251 -5.98 -2.01 20.24
C ALA A 251 -6.62 -0.75 20.87
N ILE A 252 -6.66 0.33 20.09
CA ILE A 252 -7.22 1.62 20.51
C ILE A 252 -8.66 1.72 20.01
N ASP A 253 -9.60 1.98 20.93
CA ASP A 253 -11.03 2.05 20.65
C ASP A 253 -11.47 3.40 20.03
N GLU A 254 -10.79 4.50 20.36
CA GLU A 254 -11.11 5.84 19.86
C GLU A 254 -10.04 6.36 18.88
N MET A 255 -10.45 7.03 17.81
CA MET A 255 -9.50 7.69 16.91
C MET A 255 -8.89 8.90 17.58
N PRO A 256 -7.55 9.07 17.56
CA PRO A 256 -7.00 10.42 17.62
C PRO A 256 -7.62 11.22 16.47
N ASN A 257 -7.97 12.50 16.72
CA ASN A 257 -8.51 13.37 15.68
C ASN A 257 -7.58 13.32 14.46
N GLN A 258 -8.14 12.94 13.31
CA GLN A 258 -7.41 12.96 12.05
C GLN A 258 -7.41 14.40 11.55
N ASP A 259 -6.40 15.16 12.00
CA ASP A 259 -6.26 16.58 11.69
C ASP A 259 -5.61 16.84 10.31
N HIS A 260 -5.35 15.78 9.53
CA HIS A 260 -4.68 15.85 8.22
C HIS A 260 -3.36 16.61 8.28
N ASP A 261 -2.54 16.24 9.26
CA ASP A 261 -1.22 16.79 9.49
C ASP A 261 -0.17 15.80 9.00
N ALA A 262 0.56 16.17 7.95
CA ALA A 262 1.52 15.28 7.29
C ALA A 262 2.57 14.71 8.26
N ARG A 263 3.02 15.51 9.25
CA ARG A 263 4.01 15.03 10.24
C ARG A 263 3.41 13.94 11.12
N THR A 264 2.19 14.13 11.59
CA THR A 264 1.46 13.15 12.39
C THR A 264 1.23 11.87 11.59
N ASP A 265 0.83 11.97 10.33
CA ASP A 265 0.60 10.80 9.47
C ASP A 265 1.91 10.06 9.16
N ALA A 266 3.04 10.76 9.03
CA ALA A 266 4.37 10.15 8.94
C ALA A 266 4.78 9.39 10.21
N ILE A 267 4.48 9.95 11.41
CA ILE A 267 4.71 9.28 12.70
C ILE A 267 3.84 8.01 12.79
N ILE A 268 2.56 8.10 12.46
CA ILE A 268 1.66 6.95 12.47
C ILE A 268 2.11 5.89 11.47
N THR A 269 2.57 6.30 10.28
CA THR A 269 3.13 5.38 9.27
C THR A 269 4.37 4.65 9.81
N LYS A 270 5.26 5.34 10.52
CA LYS A 270 6.39 4.71 11.22
C LYS A 270 5.90 3.68 12.24
N ASP A 271 4.97 4.05 13.11
CA ASP A 271 4.54 3.17 14.20
C ASP A 271 3.79 1.94 13.67
N VAL A 272 3.03 2.09 12.59
CA VAL A 272 2.42 0.98 11.84
C VAL A 272 3.49 0.10 11.21
N PHE A 273 4.55 0.69 10.63
CA PHE A 273 5.65 -0.06 10.07
C PHE A 273 6.40 -0.89 11.12
N ASP A 274 6.70 -0.30 12.28
CA ASP A 274 7.39 -0.99 13.37
C ASP A 274 6.54 -2.15 13.92
N ALA A 275 5.24 -1.90 14.14
CA ALA A 275 4.30 -2.95 14.54
C ALA A 275 4.20 -4.07 13.49
N PHE A 276 4.16 -3.72 12.21
CA PHE A 276 4.15 -4.67 11.11
C PHE A 276 5.42 -5.52 11.10
N MET A 277 6.60 -4.91 11.23
CA MET A 277 7.89 -5.60 11.30
C MET A 277 7.97 -6.59 12.47
N ASN A 278 7.34 -6.27 13.60
CA ASN A 278 7.23 -7.15 14.76
C ASN A 278 6.26 -8.34 14.53
N GLN A 279 5.18 -8.14 13.77
CA GLN A 279 4.22 -9.20 13.41
C GLN A 279 4.75 -10.14 12.32
N MET A 280 5.74 -9.72 11.53
CA MET A 280 6.38 -10.60 10.56
C MET A 280 7.16 -11.70 11.28
N LYS A 281 6.56 -12.90 11.42
CA LYS A 281 7.19 -14.09 12.05
C LYS A 281 8.09 -14.81 11.06
#